data_AF-A0A2G2DXA3-F1
#
_entry.id   AF-A0A2G2DXA3-F1
#
_cell.length_a   1.000
_cell.length_b   1.000
_cell.length_c   1.000
_cell.angle_alpha   90.00
_cell.angle_beta   90.00
_cell.angle_gamma   90.00
#
_symmetry.space_group_name_H-M   'P 1'
#
loop_
_entity.id
_entity.type
_entity.pdbx_description
1 polymer ?
#
loop_
_entity_poly.entity_id
_entity_poly.type
_entity_poly.pdbx_seq_one_letter_code
_entity_poly.pdbx_strand_id
1 'polypeptide(L)'
;MISDTSKLPNDPVELKKIIADLQKRQQQYSSEIELLHEQVSMQLQCSFILQQVTPLICFQNNENVKIELETSINVQDRSREIDLVLIGTSSFGTYKIAVEMKCYREYASSGGKRGATDIFMKNVYEDLHLLESYCNLGGFDQGVALVMNDLERLVNPKKKDAKCWGLDISTRTKISNIGLTTPIGGNL
;
A
#
# COMPACT_ATOMS: atom_id res chain seq x y z
N MET A 1 30.54 4.74 -13.58
CA MET A 1 30.92 5.12 -14.96
C MET A 1 30.29 6.47 -15.25
N ILE A 2 31.13 7.50 -15.36
CA ILE A 2 30.73 8.87 -15.69
C ILE A 2 30.41 8.87 -17.19
N SER A 3 29.17 9.18 -17.56
CA SER A 3 28.75 9.26 -18.96
C SER A 3 29.34 10.49 -19.62
N ASP A 4 29.99 10.25 -20.75
CA ASP A 4 30.45 11.16 -21.81
C ASP A 4 29.69 12.51 -21.87
N THR A 5 30.42 13.61 -21.68
CA THR A 5 29.94 15.00 -21.86
C THR A 5 30.15 15.51 -23.30
N SER A 6 30.23 14.62 -24.27
CA SER A 6 30.45 14.99 -25.66
C SER A 6 29.14 15.25 -26.43
N LYS A 7 28.96 16.54 -26.78
CA LYS A 7 27.91 17.18 -27.61
C LYS A 7 26.70 17.75 -26.87
N LEU A 8 26.93 18.88 -26.18
CA LEU A 8 25.89 19.89 -26.04
C LEU A 8 25.53 20.42 -27.45
N PRO A 9 24.26 20.42 -27.85
CA PRO A 9 23.87 20.96 -29.14
C PRO A 9 24.19 22.46 -29.20
N ASN A 10 24.80 22.92 -30.29
CA ASN A 10 25.13 24.33 -30.51
C ASN A 10 23.91 25.15 -30.96
N ASP A 11 22.78 24.50 -31.26
CA ASP A 11 21.54 25.16 -31.62
C ASP A 11 20.82 25.67 -30.35
N PRO A 12 20.64 27.01 -30.21
CA PRO A 12 19.92 27.59 -29.07
C PRO A 12 18.50 27.07 -28.88
N VAL A 13 17.84 26.60 -29.94
CA VAL A 13 16.48 26.03 -29.88
C VAL A 13 16.50 24.64 -29.24
N GLU A 14 17.46 23.81 -29.62
CA GLU A 14 17.62 22.47 -29.07
C GLU A 14 18.08 22.51 -27.60
N LEU A 15 18.99 23.43 -27.26
CA LEU A 15 19.38 23.73 -25.89
C LEU A 15 18.19 24.15 -25.01
N LYS A 16 17.33 25.05 -25.49
CA LYS A 16 16.11 25.46 -24.76
C LYS A 16 15.16 24.29 -24.53
N LYS A 17 15.02 23.40 -25.50
CA LYS A 17 14.17 22.21 -25.39
C LYS A 17 14.71 21.23 -24.34
N ILE A 18 16.02 20.98 -24.33
CA ILE A 18 16.67 20.14 -23.31
C ILE A 18 16.51 20.74 -21.92
N ILE A 19 16.72 22.05 -21.76
CA ILE A 19 16.53 22.74 -20.48
C ILE A 19 15.09 22.63 -19.99
N ALA A 20 14.10 22.84 -20.87
CA ALA A 20 12.69 22.71 -20.52
C ALA A 20 12.33 21.27 -20.10
N ASP A 21 12.85 20.26 -20.80
CA ASP A 21 12.64 18.85 -20.43
C ASP A 21 13.30 18.47 -19.11
N LEU A 22 14.49 19.03 -18.81
CA LEU A 22 15.17 18.84 -17.53
C LEU A 22 14.40 19.50 -16.39
N GLN A 23 13.91 20.73 -16.58
CA GLN A 23 13.07 21.42 -15.60
C GLN A 23 11.77 20.68 -15.33
N LYS A 24 11.12 20.15 -16.38
CA LYS A 24 9.91 19.35 -16.24
C LYS A 24 10.15 18.05 -15.47
N ARG A 25 11.26 17.35 -15.75
CA ARG A 25 11.67 16.17 -14.99
C ARG A 25 11.97 16.50 -13.54
N GLN A 26 12.70 17.58 -13.27
CA GLN A 26 13.01 18.03 -11.92
C GLN A 26 11.74 18.33 -11.12
N GLN A 27 10.77 19.00 -11.73
CA GLN A 27 9.49 19.31 -11.08
C GLN A 27 8.66 18.05 -10.79
N GLN A 28 8.69 17.07 -11.70
CA GLN A 28 8.07 15.76 -11.46
C GLN A 28 8.72 15.05 -10.27
N TYR A 29 10.05 14.97 -10.21
CA TYR A 29 10.77 14.36 -9.07
C TYR A 29 10.45 15.06 -7.75
N SER A 30 10.41 16.40 -7.72
CA SER A 30 10.01 17.15 -6.52
C SER A 30 8.60 16.78 -6.05
N SER A 31 7.64 16.65 -6.97
CA SER A 31 6.27 16.26 -6.62
C SER A 31 6.15 14.81 -6.11
N GLU A 32 6.96 13.89 -6.62
CA GLU A 32 7.02 12.51 -6.14
C GLU A 32 7.61 12.43 -4.74
N ILE A 33 8.63 13.24 -4.44
CA ILE A 33 9.24 13.35 -3.09
C ILE A 33 8.24 13.95 -2.08
N GLU A 34 7.49 14.98 -2.46
CA GLU A 34 6.45 15.56 -1.60
C GLU A 34 5.35 14.54 -1.28
N LEU A 35 4.90 13.75 -2.27
CA LEU A 35 3.94 12.68 -2.06
C LEU A 35 4.48 11.58 -1.12
N LEU A 36 5.75 11.22 -1.27
CA LEU A 36 6.41 10.25 -0.38
C LEU A 36 6.47 10.78 1.05
N HIS A 37 6.83 12.05 1.23
CA HIS A 37 6.84 12.70 2.54
C HIS A 37 5.44 12.76 3.18
N GLU A 38 4.39 13.07 2.40
CA GLU A 38 3.01 13.08 2.89
C GLU A 38 2.58 11.68 3.38
N GLN A 39 2.93 10.63 2.63
CA GLN A 39 2.60 9.25 2.98
C GLN A 39 3.33 8.76 4.24
N VAL A 40 4.65 8.95 4.31
CA VAL A 40 5.46 8.58 5.48
C VAL A 40 5.01 9.38 6.72
N SER A 41 4.69 10.67 6.54
CA SER A 41 4.19 11.50 7.63
C SER A 41 2.85 10.99 8.18
N MET A 42 1.95 10.53 7.32
CA MET A 42 0.66 9.99 7.73
C MET A 42 0.80 8.64 8.46
N GLN A 43 1.65 7.73 7.98
CA GLN A 43 1.92 6.45 8.66
C GLN A 43 2.51 6.68 10.07
N LEU A 44 3.46 7.61 10.19
CA LEU A 44 4.01 8.03 11.48
C LEU A 44 2.93 8.64 12.38
N GLN A 45 2.09 9.55 11.87
CA GLN A 45 1.01 10.15 12.66
C GLN A 45 0.00 9.09 13.15
N CYS A 46 -0.39 8.15 12.30
CA CYS A 46 -1.27 7.05 12.67
C CYS A 46 -0.64 6.18 13.76
N SER A 47 0.64 5.81 13.65
CA SER A 47 1.30 5.00 14.69
C SER A 47 1.40 5.74 16.03
N PHE A 48 1.71 7.04 16.01
CA PHE A 48 1.72 7.85 17.22
C PHE A 48 0.35 7.89 17.88
N ILE A 49 -0.71 8.14 17.12
CA ILE A 49 -2.08 8.15 17.66
C ILE A 49 -2.42 6.78 18.24
N LEU A 50 -2.17 5.71 17.48
CA LEU A 50 -2.45 4.34 17.93
C LEU A 50 -1.69 4.00 19.20
N GLN A 51 -0.42 4.38 19.31
CA GLN A 51 0.42 4.12 20.48
C GLN A 51 -0.04 4.88 21.73
N GLN A 52 -0.68 6.04 21.57
CA GLN A 52 -1.25 6.80 22.69
C GLN A 52 -2.60 6.25 23.15
N VAL A 53 -3.36 5.61 22.26
CA VAL A 53 -4.68 5.03 22.62
C VAL A 53 -4.58 3.57 23.05
N THR A 54 -3.54 2.84 22.68
CA THR A 54 -3.37 1.42 23.05
C THR A 54 -3.39 1.14 24.55
N PRO A 55 -2.86 2.00 25.45
CA PRO A 55 -3.02 1.77 26.89
C PRO A 55 -4.49 1.71 27.35
N LEU A 56 -5.42 2.34 26.62
CA LEU A 56 -6.84 2.36 26.95
C LEU A 56 -7.53 1.00 26.73
N ILE A 57 -6.90 0.10 25.98
CA ILE A 57 -7.38 -1.26 25.75
C ILE A 57 -6.64 -2.30 26.59
N CYS A 58 -5.72 -1.87 27.46
CA CYS A 58 -5.08 -2.72 28.47
C CYS A 58 -5.86 -2.65 29.79
N PHE A 59 -6.39 -3.78 30.25
CA PHE A 59 -7.20 -3.88 31.47
C PHE A 59 -6.40 -4.43 32.65
N GLN A 60 -5.31 -5.16 32.39
CA GLN A 60 -4.45 -5.74 33.43
C GLN A 60 -3.07 -5.08 33.46
N ASN A 61 -2.45 -4.98 34.64
CA ASN A 61 -1.14 -4.35 34.82
C ASN A 61 0.01 -5.06 34.09
N ASN A 62 -0.18 -6.34 33.74
CA ASN A 62 0.77 -7.15 32.98
C ASN A 62 0.50 -7.15 31.48
N GLU A 63 -0.54 -6.46 31.00
CA GLU A 63 -0.81 -6.28 29.58
C GLU A 63 0.01 -5.10 29.05
N ASN A 64 0.72 -5.35 27.97
CA ASN A 64 1.46 -4.32 27.24
C ASN A 64 1.21 -4.47 25.75
N VAL A 65 1.01 -3.33 25.09
CA VAL A 65 0.87 -3.27 23.64
C VAL A 65 1.97 -2.38 23.07
N LYS A 66 2.74 -2.95 22.15
CA LYS A 66 3.76 -2.28 21.36
C LYS A 66 3.30 -2.17 19.92
N ILE A 67 3.58 -1.03 19.31
CA ILE A 67 3.37 -0.80 17.88
C ILE A 67 4.73 -0.62 17.22
N GLU A 68 4.96 -1.33 16.13
CA GLU A 68 6.13 -1.16 15.26
C GLU A 68 5.66 -0.76 13.86
N LEU A 69 6.41 0.11 13.21
CA LEU A 69 6.20 0.54 11.83
C LEU A 69 7.29 -0.03 10.94
N GLU A 70 6.94 -0.30 9.69
CA GLU A 70 7.88 -0.70 8.63
C GLU A 70 8.76 -1.88 9.08
N THR A 71 8.15 -2.86 9.75
CA THR A 71 8.87 -4.00 10.33
C THR A 71 9.32 -4.94 9.22
N SER A 72 10.64 -5.03 9.03
CA SER A 72 11.24 -5.98 8.09
C SER A 72 11.27 -7.40 8.65
N ILE A 73 10.78 -8.37 7.88
CA ILE A 73 10.82 -9.80 8.19
C ILE A 73 11.31 -10.61 6.99
N ASN A 74 11.82 -11.82 7.25
CA ASN A 74 12.18 -12.76 6.19
C ASN A 74 11.09 -13.83 6.06
N VAL A 75 10.44 -13.88 4.90
CA VAL A 75 9.42 -14.88 4.57
C VAL A 75 9.69 -15.38 3.16
N GLN A 76 9.75 -16.71 2.99
CA GLN A 76 10.05 -17.37 1.71
C GLN A 76 11.37 -16.89 1.07
N ASP A 77 12.44 -16.83 1.86
CA ASP A 77 13.78 -16.38 1.46
C ASP A 77 13.82 -14.95 0.87
N ARG A 78 12.82 -14.13 1.18
CA ARG A 78 12.74 -12.73 0.76
C ARG A 78 12.51 -11.84 1.97
N SER A 79 13.21 -10.71 1.99
CA SER A 79 12.89 -9.63 2.91
C SER A 79 11.57 -9.01 2.47
N ARG A 80 10.64 -8.90 3.41
CA ARG A 80 9.35 -8.23 3.27
C ARG A 80 9.22 -7.18 4.36
N GLU A 81 8.52 -6.11 4.08
CA GLU A 81 8.27 -5.03 5.02
C GLU A 81 6.78 -5.04 5.33
N ILE A 82 6.45 -5.00 6.62
CA ILE A 82 5.08 -4.90 7.12
C ILE A 82 4.85 -3.45 7.51
N ASP A 83 3.79 -2.83 6.99
CA ASP A 83 3.46 -1.44 7.29
C ASP A 83 3.33 -1.20 8.81
N LEU A 84 2.62 -2.08 9.51
CA LEU A 84 2.37 -1.96 10.95
C LEU A 84 2.32 -3.33 11.63
N VAL A 85 3.01 -3.47 12.75
CA VAL A 85 2.96 -4.64 13.61
C VAL A 85 2.45 -4.26 14.99
N LEU A 86 1.40 -4.94 15.45
CA LEU A 86 0.88 -4.81 16.81
C LEU A 86 1.33 -6.03 17.61
N ILE A 87 1.99 -5.79 18.75
CA ILE A 87 2.48 -6.84 19.64
C ILE A 87 1.81 -6.66 21.00
N GLY A 88 0.87 -7.54 21.30
CA GLY A 88 0.29 -7.67 22.63
C GLY A 88 1.08 -8.68 23.46
N THR A 89 1.37 -8.34 24.71
CA THR A 89 2.03 -9.24 25.66
C THR A 89 1.27 -9.27 26.97
N SER A 90 1.13 -10.45 27.56
CA SER A 90 0.50 -10.66 28.86
C SER A 90 1.11 -11.88 29.57
N SER A 91 0.58 -12.26 30.73
CA SER A 91 0.93 -13.55 31.37
C SER A 91 0.60 -14.77 30.52
N PHE A 92 -0.31 -14.65 29.54
CA PHE A 92 -0.72 -15.75 28.67
C PHE A 92 0.19 -15.91 27.44
N GLY A 93 1.10 -14.97 27.21
CA GLY A 93 2.06 -15.02 26.11
C GLY A 93 2.07 -13.74 25.27
N THR A 94 2.59 -13.88 24.05
CA THR A 94 2.69 -12.81 23.06
C THR A 94 1.73 -13.10 21.91
N TYR A 95 1.01 -12.08 21.46
CA TYR A 95 0.14 -12.13 20.30
C TYR A 95 0.55 -11.03 19.31
N LYS A 96 0.82 -11.41 18.07
CA LYS A 96 1.34 -10.53 17.02
C LYS A 96 0.34 -10.42 15.87
N ILE A 97 -0.01 -9.18 15.53
CA ILE A 97 -0.87 -8.86 14.39
C ILE A 97 -0.03 -8.13 13.36
N ALA A 98 0.05 -8.68 12.15
CA ALA A 98 0.58 -7.98 10.99
C ALA A 98 -0.56 -7.20 10.32
N VAL A 99 -0.31 -5.93 10.00
CA VAL A 99 -1.27 -5.08 9.33
C VAL A 99 -0.65 -4.51 8.06
N GLU A 100 -1.28 -4.78 6.92
CA GLU A 100 -0.97 -4.16 5.63
C GLU A 100 -1.97 -3.04 5.38
N MET A 101 -1.48 -1.86 5.00
CA MET A 101 -2.29 -0.67 4.81
C MET A 101 -2.31 -0.28 3.34
N LYS A 102 -3.50 0.00 2.80
CA LYS A 102 -3.65 0.61 1.47
C LYS A 102 -4.56 1.82 1.52
N CYS A 103 -4.16 2.87 0.81
CA CYS A 103 -4.93 4.09 0.68
C CYS A 103 -5.13 4.42 -0.80
N TYR A 104 -6.39 4.44 -1.24
CA TYR A 104 -6.77 4.78 -2.62
C TYR A 104 -7.60 6.07 -2.64
N ARG A 105 -7.16 7.06 -3.42
CA ARG A 105 -7.89 8.31 -3.64
C ARG A 105 -8.59 8.30 -5.01
N GLU A 106 -9.79 8.87 -5.10
CA GLU A 106 -10.57 8.97 -6.33
C GLU A 106 -9.86 9.89 -7.31
N TYR A 107 -9.23 10.94 -6.79
CA TYR A 107 -8.51 11.93 -7.57
C TYR A 107 -7.01 11.76 -7.42
N ALA A 108 -6.30 11.88 -8.55
CA ALA A 108 -4.86 12.01 -8.57
C ALA A 108 -4.45 13.42 -8.11
N SER A 109 -3.17 13.62 -7.80
CA SER A 109 -2.61 14.95 -7.48
C SER A 109 -2.81 15.98 -8.60
N SER A 110 -2.99 15.52 -9.85
CA SER A 110 -3.34 16.35 -11.00
C SER A 110 -4.80 16.81 -11.04
N GLY A 111 -5.65 16.39 -10.09
CA GLY A 111 -7.10 16.65 -10.06
C GLY A 111 -7.92 15.76 -11.00
N GLY A 112 -7.28 14.93 -11.82
CA GLY A 112 -7.97 13.95 -12.67
C GLY A 112 -8.45 12.74 -11.88
N LYS A 113 -9.51 12.06 -12.37
CA LYS A 113 -9.95 10.79 -11.78
C LYS A 113 -8.89 9.71 -11.97
N ARG A 114 -8.59 8.95 -10.92
CA ARG A 114 -7.73 7.76 -11.02
C ARG A 114 -8.46 6.65 -11.80
N GLY A 115 -7.83 6.21 -12.88
CA GLY A 115 -8.25 5.05 -13.69
C GLY A 115 -7.78 3.72 -13.11
N ALA A 116 -8.03 2.63 -13.84
CA ALA A 116 -7.52 1.27 -13.57
C ALA A 116 -7.78 0.77 -12.13
N THR A 117 -9.03 0.89 -11.68
CA THR A 117 -9.44 0.53 -10.31
C THR A 117 -9.38 -0.98 -10.04
N ASP A 118 -9.34 -1.79 -11.09
CA ASP A 118 -9.05 -3.22 -11.08
C ASP A 118 -7.63 -3.55 -10.59
N ILE A 119 -6.65 -2.67 -10.83
CA ILE A 119 -5.30 -2.80 -10.25
C ILE A 119 -5.36 -2.69 -8.72
N PHE A 120 -6.19 -1.78 -8.20
CA PHE A 120 -6.30 -1.59 -6.75
C PHE A 120 -6.82 -2.86 -6.08
N MET A 121 -7.86 -3.47 -6.66
CA MET A 121 -8.40 -4.73 -6.16
C MET A 121 -7.34 -5.84 -6.21
N LYS A 122 -6.63 -5.98 -7.33
CA LYS A 122 -5.53 -6.95 -7.47
C LYS A 122 -4.49 -6.81 -6.34
N ASN A 123 -4.04 -5.58 -6.08
CA ASN A 123 -3.05 -5.33 -5.04
C ASN A 123 -3.56 -5.78 -3.66
N VAL A 124 -4.82 -5.50 -3.32
CA VAL A 124 -5.43 -5.98 -2.06
C VAL A 124 -5.35 -7.50 -1.93
N TYR A 125 -5.57 -8.27 -3.01
CA TYR A 125 -5.43 -9.73 -2.95
C TYR A 125 -3.98 -10.18 -2.78
N GLU A 126 -3.02 -9.47 -3.41
CA GLU A 126 -1.60 -9.74 -3.20
C GLU A 126 -1.21 -9.49 -1.75
N ASP A 127 -1.72 -8.42 -1.12
CA ASP A 127 -1.52 -8.13 0.29
C ASP A 127 -2.15 -9.19 1.20
N LEU A 128 -3.37 -9.66 0.88
CA LEU A 128 -4.03 -10.73 1.63
C LEU A 128 -3.22 -12.03 1.59
N HIS A 129 -2.73 -12.43 0.42
CA HIS A 129 -1.86 -13.60 0.27
C HIS A 129 -0.55 -13.46 1.07
N LEU A 130 -0.01 -12.24 1.10
CA LEU A 130 1.19 -11.93 1.85
C LEU A 130 0.95 -12.03 3.37
N LEU A 131 -0.17 -11.47 3.86
CA LEU A 131 -0.60 -11.59 5.25
C LEU A 131 -0.80 -13.06 5.68
N GLU A 132 -1.40 -13.89 4.82
CA GLU A 132 -1.49 -15.34 5.06
C GLU A 132 -0.10 -15.97 5.19
N SER A 133 0.85 -15.56 4.36
CA SER A 133 2.23 -16.04 4.43
C SER A 133 2.92 -15.59 5.72
N TYR A 134 2.63 -14.38 6.22
CA TYR A 134 3.15 -13.92 7.51
C TYR A 134 2.60 -14.74 8.68
N CYS A 135 1.33 -15.14 8.64
CA CYS A 135 0.75 -16.00 9.66
C CYS A 135 1.37 -17.40 9.62
N ASN A 136 1.48 -17.98 8.43
CA ASN A 136 1.94 -19.36 8.26
C ASN A 136 3.46 -19.54 8.46
N LEU A 137 4.26 -18.54 8.08
CA LEU A 137 5.72 -18.65 7.99
C LEU A 137 6.47 -17.55 8.77
N GLY A 138 5.84 -16.40 8.99
CA GLY A 138 6.45 -15.22 9.63
C GLY A 138 6.30 -15.17 11.15
N GLY A 139 5.57 -16.12 11.75
CA GLY A 139 5.35 -16.17 13.20
C GLY A 139 4.40 -15.10 13.73
N PHE A 140 3.43 -14.70 12.90
CA PHE A 140 2.31 -13.83 13.29
C PHE A 140 1.07 -14.66 13.60
N ASP A 141 0.28 -14.21 14.57
CA ASP A 141 -0.94 -14.90 14.97
C ASP A 141 -2.13 -14.48 14.09
N GLN A 142 -2.08 -13.27 13.53
CA GLN A 142 -3.15 -12.72 12.72
C GLN A 142 -2.63 -11.74 11.67
N GLY A 143 -3.27 -11.75 10.50
CA GLY A 143 -3.08 -10.77 9.44
C GLY A 143 -4.32 -9.90 9.26
N VAL A 144 -4.14 -8.60 9.07
CA VAL A 144 -5.21 -7.63 8.83
C VAL A 144 -4.87 -6.75 7.63
N ALA A 145 -5.76 -6.71 6.64
CA ALA A 145 -5.67 -5.74 5.56
C ALA A 145 -6.54 -4.52 5.89
N LEU A 146 -5.92 -3.36 6.09
CA LEU A 146 -6.60 -2.09 6.33
C LEU A 146 -6.63 -1.27 5.03
N VAL A 147 -7.73 -1.37 4.29
CA VAL A 147 -7.91 -0.68 3.01
C VAL A 147 -8.83 0.53 3.18
N MET A 148 -8.27 1.73 3.01
CA MET A 148 -8.98 3.00 3.08
C MET A 148 -9.15 3.57 1.68
N ASN A 149 -10.37 3.98 1.32
CA ASN A 149 -10.63 4.63 0.03
C ASN A 149 -11.83 5.58 0.08
N ASP A 150 -11.84 6.56 -0.81
CA ASP A 150 -12.95 7.49 -1.09
C ASP A 150 -13.71 7.11 -2.38
N LEU A 151 -13.50 5.90 -2.89
CA LEU A 151 -14.06 5.41 -4.15
C LEU A 151 -15.42 4.75 -3.90
N GLU A 152 -16.50 5.54 -3.82
CA GLU A 152 -17.85 5.04 -3.52
C GLU A 152 -18.25 3.82 -4.39
N ARG A 153 -17.88 3.83 -5.68
CA ARG A 153 -18.18 2.74 -6.62
C ARG A 153 -17.57 1.38 -6.25
N LEU A 154 -16.52 1.34 -5.43
CA LEU A 154 -15.89 0.11 -4.96
C LEU A 154 -16.57 -0.46 -3.72
N VAL A 155 -17.19 0.39 -2.89
CA VAL A 155 -17.94 -0.05 -1.71
C VAL A 155 -19.40 -0.35 -2.10
N ASN A 156 -19.97 0.52 -2.94
CA ASN A 156 -21.36 0.52 -3.37
C ASN A 156 -21.47 0.46 -4.91
N PRO A 157 -21.13 -0.68 -5.53
CA PRO A 157 -21.19 -0.79 -6.98
C PRO A 157 -22.64 -0.77 -7.47
N LYS A 158 -22.91 -0.01 -8.54
CA LYS A 158 -24.23 -0.07 -9.22
C LYS A 158 -24.49 -1.45 -9.84
N LYS A 159 -23.42 -2.13 -10.27
CA LYS A 159 -23.44 -3.51 -10.77
C LYS A 159 -22.15 -4.24 -10.35
N LYS A 160 -22.29 -5.48 -9.88
CA LYS A 160 -21.17 -6.36 -9.44
C LYS A 160 -20.60 -7.23 -10.57
N ASP A 161 -20.98 -6.99 -11.81
CA ASP A 161 -20.50 -7.70 -13.00
C ASP A 161 -19.29 -7.01 -13.67
N ALA A 162 -18.90 -5.83 -13.18
CA ALA A 162 -17.78 -5.08 -13.72
C ALA A 162 -16.44 -5.77 -13.43
N LYS A 163 -15.44 -5.50 -14.28
CA LYS A 163 -14.08 -6.03 -14.20
C LYS A 163 -13.45 -6.00 -12.80
N CYS A 164 -13.70 -4.93 -12.02
CA CYS A 164 -13.18 -4.78 -10.67
C CYS A 164 -13.79 -5.74 -9.64
N TRP A 165 -14.93 -6.36 -9.95
CA TRP A 165 -15.61 -7.37 -9.14
C TRP A 165 -15.38 -8.80 -9.61
N GLY A 166 -14.64 -8.99 -10.72
CA GLY A 166 -14.27 -10.32 -11.20
C GLY A 166 -13.40 -11.13 -10.22
N LEU A 167 -12.91 -10.47 -9.17
CA LEU A 167 -12.11 -11.07 -8.09
C LEU A 167 -12.86 -11.09 -6.74
N ASP A 168 -14.13 -10.66 -6.65
CA ASP A 168 -14.85 -10.44 -5.38
C ASP A 168 -14.86 -11.69 -4.47
N ILE A 169 -14.22 -11.59 -3.29
CA ILE A 169 -14.21 -12.64 -2.26
C ILE A 169 -15.03 -12.26 -1.02
N SER A 170 -15.89 -11.24 -1.13
CA SER A 170 -16.68 -10.72 -0.01
C SER A 170 -17.64 -11.75 0.59
N THR A 171 -18.31 -11.36 1.67
CA THR A 171 -19.02 -12.27 2.56
C THR A 171 -19.93 -13.27 1.83
N ARG A 172 -19.71 -14.56 2.08
CA ARG A 172 -20.37 -15.74 1.46
C ARG A 172 -19.93 -16.10 0.05
N THR A 173 -18.95 -15.40 -0.53
CA THR A 173 -18.28 -15.92 -1.74
C THR A 173 -17.57 -17.22 -1.38
N LYS A 174 -17.94 -18.30 -2.07
CA LYS A 174 -17.20 -19.57 -2.04
C LYS A 174 -16.27 -19.59 -3.23
N ILE A 175 -14.98 -19.48 -2.97
CA ILE A 175 -13.94 -19.60 -3.99
C ILE A 175 -13.63 -21.10 -4.11
N SER A 176 -13.73 -21.65 -5.32
CA SER A 176 -13.19 -22.97 -5.65
C SER A 176 -11.80 -22.81 -6.28
N ASN A 177 -11.19 -23.87 -6.81
CA ASN A 177 -9.91 -23.76 -7.52
C ASN A 177 -10.11 -23.10 -8.91
N ILE A 178 -10.42 -21.80 -8.93
CA ILE A 178 -10.74 -21.03 -10.13
C ILE A 178 -9.51 -20.22 -10.53
N GLY A 179 -9.02 -20.44 -11.74
CA GLY A 179 -8.03 -19.55 -12.35
C GLY A 179 -8.70 -18.24 -12.77
N LEU A 180 -8.38 -17.13 -12.10
CA LEU A 180 -8.90 -15.81 -12.43
C LEU A 180 -8.09 -15.22 -13.59
N THR A 181 -8.70 -15.11 -14.77
CA THR A 181 -8.05 -14.61 -16.00
C THR A 181 -8.45 -13.18 -16.37
N THR A 182 -9.06 -12.45 -15.44
CA THR A 182 -9.50 -11.07 -15.68
C THR A 182 -8.28 -10.23 -16.07
N PRO A 183 -8.24 -9.64 -17.28
CA PRO A 183 -7.12 -8.79 -17.69
C PRO A 183 -6.99 -7.62 -16.71
N ILE A 184 -5.80 -7.06 -16.52
CA ILE A 184 -5.58 -5.95 -15.58
C ILE A 184 -5.11 -4.72 -16.36
N GLY A 185 -5.76 -3.57 -16.14
CA GLY A 185 -5.55 -2.35 -16.94
C GLY A 185 -6.31 -2.37 -18.29
N GLY A 186 -6.56 -1.19 -18.85
CA GLY A 186 -7.31 -0.99 -20.10
C GLY A 186 -8.84 -1.02 -19.98
N ASN A 187 -9.53 -0.56 -21.03
CA ASN A 187 -10.98 -0.71 -21.17
C ASN A 187 -11.32 -2.15 -21.61
N LEU A 188 -12.50 -2.63 -21.18
CA LEU A 188 -13.12 -3.85 -21.72
C LEU A 188 -13.48 -3.65 -23.20
#